data_AF-A0AAD5SLZ6-F1
#
_entry.id   AF-A0AAD5SLZ6-F1
#
_cell.length_a   1.000
_cell.length_b   1.000
_cell.length_c   1.000
_cell.angle_alpha   90.00
_cell.angle_beta   90.00
_cell.angle_gamma   90.00
#
_symmetry.space_group_name_H-M   'P 1'
#
loop_
_entity.id
_entity.type
_entity.pdbx_description
1 polymer ?
#
loop_
_entity_poly.entity_id
_entity_poly.type
_entity_poly.pdbx_seq_one_letter_code
_entity_poly.pdbx_strand_id
1 'polypeptide(L)' 'MASSVTIISPASGAVVATHAQLSSVEALDRVAAAKAAFPAWRKTTLDDRIAIVSKFVDAVVADKENIAVELATLIGR' A
#
# COMPACT_ATOMS: atom_id res chain seq x y z
N MET A 1 -7.99 12.83 17.96
CA MET A 1 -7.97 11.38 18.21
C MET A 1 -7.96 10.71 16.85
N ALA A 2 -6.95 9.89 16.54
CA ALA A 2 -6.94 9.08 15.32
C ALA A 2 -8.07 8.05 15.40
N SER A 3 -9.03 8.11 14.49
CA SER A 3 -10.09 7.11 14.37
C SER A 3 -9.55 5.86 13.67
N SER A 4 -10.14 4.69 13.91
CA SER A 4 -9.76 3.45 13.22
C SER A 4 -10.79 3.06 12.16
N VAL A 5 -10.35 2.47 11.07
CA VAL A 5 -11.20 1.84 10.05
C VAL A 5 -11.07 0.33 10.17
N THR A 6 -12.21 -0.34 10.35
CA THR A 6 -12.29 -1.80 10.36
C THR A 6 -12.75 -2.27 8.99
N ILE A 7 -11.98 -3.17 8.39
CA ILE A 7 -12.27 -3.81 7.11
C ILE A 7 -12.98 -5.13 7.38
N ILE A 8 -14.13 -5.33 6.76
CA ILE A 8 -14.99 -6.50 6.96
C ILE A 8 -15.14 -7.23 5.62
N SER A 9 -14.94 -8.54 5.63
CA SER A 9 -15.12 -9.37 4.44
C SER A 9 -16.61 -9.43 4.06
N PRO A 10 -16.98 -9.11 2.81
CA PRO A 10 -18.38 -9.14 2.39
C PRO A 10 -18.94 -10.56 2.28
N ALA A 11 -18.10 -11.58 2.10
CA ALA A 11 -18.54 -12.97 1.97
C ALA A 11 -18.85 -13.64 3.31
N SER A 12 -18.17 -13.25 4.39
CA SER A 12 -18.26 -13.91 5.70
C SER A 12 -18.75 -13.00 6.83
N GLY A 13 -18.72 -11.69 6.65
CA GLY A 13 -18.94 -10.71 7.73
C GLY A 13 -17.81 -10.66 8.76
N ALA A 14 -16.71 -11.40 8.55
CA ALA A 14 -15.58 -11.41 9.46
C ALA A 14 -14.73 -10.14 9.33
N VAL A 15 -14.14 -9.70 10.45
CA VAL A 15 -13.16 -8.61 10.45
C VAL A 15 -11.84 -9.12 9.85
N VAL A 16 -11.38 -8.46 8.78
CA VAL A 16 -10.13 -8.77 8.07
C VAL A 16 -8.96 -8.01 8.69
N ALA A 17 -9.14 -6.71 8.96
CA ALA A 17 -8.11 -5.85 9.53
C ALA A 17 -8.72 -4.61 10.19
N THR A 18 -7.98 -4.02 11.13
CA THR A 18 -8.30 -2.70 11.70
C THR A 18 -7.09 -1.80 11.55
N HIS A 19 -7.25 -0.68 10.84
CA HIS A 19 -6.18 0.28 10.62
C HIS A 19 -6.47 1.59 11.34
N ALA A 20 -5.46 2.14 12.02
CA ALA A 20 -5.52 3.50 12.51
C ALA A 20 -5.50 4.48 11.32
N GLN A 21 -6.42 5.44 11.29
CA GLN A 21 -6.39 6.52 10.32
C GLN A 21 -5.33 7.54 10.74
N LEU A 22 -4.60 8.05 9.76
CA LEU A 22 -3.72 9.17 9.98
C LEU A 22 -4.54 10.40 10.38
N SER A 23 -4.04 11.16 11.34
CA SER A 23 -4.51 12.53 11.55
C SER A 23 -4.17 13.41 10.37
N SER A 24 -4.83 14.56 10.24
CA SER A 24 -4.53 15.52 9.18
C SER A 24 -3.08 16.00 9.22
N VAL A 25 -2.50 16.14 10.42
CA VAL A 25 -1.09 16.53 10.59
C VAL A 25 -0.16 15.44 10.06
N GLU A 26 -0.35 14.19 10.49
CA GLU A 26 0.47 13.07 10.01
C GLU A 26 0.36 12.89 8.50
N ALA A 27 -0.85 13.04 7.93
CA ALA A 27 -1.05 12.98 6.48
C ALA A 27 -0.25 14.07 5.75
N LEU A 28 -0.25 15.30 6.25
CA LEU A 28 0.55 16.40 5.69
C LEU A 28 2.05 16.13 5.80
N ASP A 29 2.51 15.56 6.92
CA ASP A 29 3.92 15.18 7.11
C ASP A 29 4.37 14.13 6.11
N ARG A 30 3.53 13.11 5.82
CA ARG A 30 3.83 12.10 4.79
C ARG A 30 3.91 12.71 3.40
N VAL A 31 3.03 13.67 3.08
CA VAL A 31 3.08 14.40 1.80
C VAL A 31 4.34 15.26 1.72
N ALA A 32 4.74 15.93 2.80
CA ALA A 32 5.98 16.71 2.86
C ALA A 32 7.21 15.82 2.65
N ALA A 33 7.26 14.64 3.28
CA ALA A 33 8.33 13.67 3.09
C ALA A 33 8.40 13.17 1.63
N ALA A 34 7.26 12.85 1.02
CA ALA A 34 7.21 12.46 -0.39
C ALA A 34 7.71 13.58 -1.32
N LYS A 35 7.33 14.85 -1.06
CA LYS A 35 7.84 16.01 -1.78
C LYS A 35 9.34 16.20 -1.62
N ALA A 36 9.88 15.95 -0.41
CA ALA A 36 11.32 16.04 -0.15
C ALA A 36 12.11 14.93 -0.87
N ALA A 37 11.53 13.74 -1.06
CA ALA A 37 12.15 12.64 -1.79
C ALA A 37 12.12 12.82 -3.33
N PHE A 38 11.14 13.57 -3.84
CA PHE A 38 10.90 13.72 -5.28
C PHE A 38 12.12 14.24 -6.09
N PRO A 39 12.91 15.25 -5.64
CA PRO A 39 14.07 15.70 -6.38
C PRO A 39 15.12 14.60 -6.62
N ALA A 40 15.32 13.70 -5.66
CA ALA A 40 16.22 12.56 -5.82
C ALA A 40 15.64 11.55 -6.81
N TRP A 41 14.36 11.20 -6.67
CA TRP A 41 13.64 10.31 -7.59
C TRP A 41 13.62 10.82 -9.03
N ARG A 42 13.46 12.13 -9.22
CA ARG A 42 13.46 12.77 -10.54
C ARG A 42 14.81 12.64 -11.26
N LYS A 43 15.91 12.58 -10.50
CA LYS A 43 17.26 12.40 -11.05
C LYS A 43 17.58 10.95 -11.42
N THR A 44 16.81 9.98 -10.89
CA THR A 44 16.92 8.57 -11.26
C THR A 44 16.70 8.40 -12.77
N THR A 45 17.50 7.58 -13.43
CA THR A 45 17.36 7.33 -14.87
C THR A 45 16.07 6.55 -15.17
N LEU A 46 15.65 6.49 -16.43
CA LEU A 46 14.50 5.67 -16.81
C LEU A 46 14.77 4.18 -16.51
N ASP A 47 15.95 3.68 -16.88
CA ASP A 47 16.33 2.28 -16.70
C ASP A 47 16.37 1.88 -15.22
N ASP A 48 16.89 2.75 -14.35
CA ASP A 48 16.88 2.51 -12.90
C ASP A 48 15.46 2.48 -12.33
N ARG A 49 14.56 3.36 -12.81
CA ARG A 49 13.15 3.34 -12.40
C ARG A 49 12.47 2.05 -12.84
N ILE A 50 12.73 1.61 -14.08
CA ILE A 50 12.22 0.33 -14.59
C ILE A 50 12.72 -0.81 -13.70
N ALA A 51 14.03 -0.86 -13.40
CA ALA A 51 14.60 -1.89 -12.56
C ALA A 51 13.97 -1.95 -11.16
N ILE A 52 13.66 -0.80 -10.55
CA ILE A 52 12.98 -0.73 -9.25
C ILE A 52 11.56 -1.27 -9.34
N VAL A 53 10.78 -0.86 -10.35
CA VAL A 53 9.40 -1.31 -10.54
C VAL A 53 9.35 -2.80 -10.89
N SER A 54 10.26 -3.29 -11.73
CA SER A 54 10.37 -4.71 -12.06
C SER A 54 10.65 -5.56 -10.82
N LYS A 55 11.57 -5.13 -9.94
CA LYS A 55 11.82 -5.83 -8.66
C LYS A 55 10.58 -5.87 -7.76
N PHE A 56 9.78 -4.81 -7.75
CA PHE A 56 8.51 -4.79 -7.03
C PHE A 56 7.53 -5.82 -7.62
N VAL A 57 7.41 -5.90 -8.95
CA VAL A 57 6.58 -6.91 -9.64
C VAL A 57 7.07 -8.32 -9.30
N ASP A 58 8.38 -8.57 -9.34
CA ASP A 58 8.96 -9.87 -9.00
C ASP A 58 8.61 -10.27 -7.55
N ALA A 59 8.67 -9.32 -6.61
CA ALA A 59 8.29 -9.56 -5.22
C ALA A 59 6.79 -9.86 -5.07
N VAL A 60 5.92 -9.13 -5.77
CA VAL A 60 4.46 -9.36 -5.79
C VAL A 60 4.13 -10.74 -6.38
N VAL A 61 4.79 -11.12 -7.48
CA VAL A 61 4.58 -12.43 -8.13
C VAL A 61 5.10 -13.57 -7.24
N ALA A 62 6.21 -13.36 -6.52
CA ALA A 62 6.72 -14.33 -5.58
C ALA A 62 5.75 -14.60 -4.40
N ASP A 63 4.90 -13.64 -4.05
CA ASP A 63 3.92 -13.73 -2.96
C ASP A 63 2.47 -13.84 -3.48
N LYS A 64 2.29 -14.27 -4.74
CA LYS A 64 1.00 -14.22 -5.44
C LYS A 64 -0.12 -14.98 -4.73
N GLU A 65 0.16 -16.12 -4.07
CA GLU A 65 -0.85 -16.91 -3.38
C GLU A 65 -1.45 -16.15 -2.20
N ASN A 66 -0.61 -15.52 -1.36
CA ASN A 66 -1.09 -14.75 -0.22
C ASN A 66 -1.88 -13.53 -0.68
N ILE A 67 -1.38 -12.82 -1.69
CA ILE A 67 -2.07 -11.67 -2.29
C ILE A 67 -3.42 -12.10 -2.88
N ALA A 68 -3.50 -13.26 -3.55
CA ALA A 68 -4.75 -13.77 -4.10
C ALA A 68 -5.78 -14.06 -3.00
N VAL A 69 -5.37 -14.71 -1.90
CA VAL A 69 -6.25 -14.97 -0.74
C VAL A 69 -6.71 -13.67 -0.09
N GLU A 70 -5.81 -12.71 0.10
CA GLU A 70 -6.15 -11.40 0.66
C GLU A 70 -7.17 -10.67 -0.22
N LEU A 71 -6.92 -10.59 -1.52
CA LEU A 71 -7.85 -9.96 -2.47
C LEU A 71 -9.21 -10.66 -2.46
N ALA A 72 -9.26 -11.99 -2.52
CA ALA A 72 -10.49 -12.77 -2.48
C ALA A 72 -11.29 -12.51 -1.19
N THR A 73 -10.59 -12.42 -0.05
CA THR A 73 -11.19 -12.12 1.26
C THR A 73 -11.81 -10.71 1.28
N LEU A 74 -11.11 -9.73 0.70
CA LEU A 74 -11.54 -8.33 0.67
C LEU A 74 -12.71 -8.08 -0.27
N ILE A 75 -12.75 -8.75 -1.43
CA ILE A 75 -13.77 -8.53 -2.46
C ILE A 75 -14.92 -9.55 -2.41
N GLY A 76 -14.75 -10.66 -1.68
CA GLY A 76 -15.76 -11.69 -1.45
C GLY A 76 -15.96 -12.70 -2.57
N ARG A 77 -14.94 -12.96 -3.40
CA ARG A 77 -14.98 -13.95 -4.49
C ARG A 77 -13.64 -14.65 -4.64
#